data_AF-A0A973RTN6-F1
#
_entry.id   AF-A0A973RTN6-F1
#
_cell.length_a   1.000
_cell.length_b   1.000
_cell.length_c   1.000
_cell.angle_alpha   90.00
_cell.angle_beta   90.00
_cell.angle_gamma   90.00
#
_symmetry.space_group_name_H-M   'P 1'
#
loop_
_entity.id
_entity.type
_entity.pdbx_description
1 polymer ?
#
loop_
_entity_poly.entity_id
_entity_poly.type
_entity_poly.pdbx_seq_one_letter_code
_entity_poly.pdbx_strand_id
1 'polypeptide(L)'
;AATVSELPSGSAEWEAAVAELKGKRLNAPDGEAMTGRWARECRVLRLEPAGVSGPLPDGSLAEAPLPSPATTRQPIPAGLPRLLFRKRRRR
;
A
#
# COMPACT_ATOMS: atom_id res chain seq x y z
N ALA A 1 20.25 -1.26 4.07
CA ALA A 1 20.32 -0.86 2.63
C ALA A 1 19.79 -2.01 1.79
N ALA A 2 19.39 -1.75 0.54
CA ALA A 2 18.96 -2.79 -0.37
C ALA A 2 19.68 -2.64 -1.71
N THR A 3 20.01 -3.76 -2.33
CA THR A 3 20.39 -3.83 -3.74
C THR A 3 19.11 -3.82 -4.55
N VAL A 4 19.07 -3.00 -5.61
CA VAL A 4 17.91 -2.87 -6.49
C VAL A 4 18.30 -3.34 -7.87
N SER A 5 17.56 -4.31 -8.40
CA SER A 5 17.71 -4.76 -9.78
C SER A 5 16.36 -4.75 -10.48
N GLU A 6 16.37 -4.45 -11.77
CA GLU A 6 15.18 -4.53 -12.62
C GLU A 6 15.05 -5.94 -13.20
N LEU A 7 13.84 -6.49 -13.16
CA LEU A 7 13.53 -7.73 -13.84
C LEU A 7 13.14 -7.41 -15.29
N PRO A 8 13.82 -7.96 -16.31
CA PRO A 8 13.47 -7.71 -17.70
C PRO A 8 12.03 -8.16 -17.99
N SER A 9 11.25 -7.35 -18.68
CA SER A 9 9.90 -7.72 -19.12
C SER A 9 9.92 -9.03 -19.91
N GLY A 10 9.04 -9.98 -19.55
CA GLY A 10 8.97 -11.30 -20.17
C GLY A 10 10.03 -12.33 -19.70
N SER A 11 10.92 -11.97 -18.77
CA SER A 11 11.75 -12.95 -18.07
C SER A 11 10.91 -13.83 -17.13
N ALA A 12 11.39 -15.03 -16.82
CA ALA A 12 10.66 -15.97 -15.96
C ALA A 12 10.38 -15.38 -14.56
N GLU A 13 11.36 -14.67 -13.99
CA GLU A 13 11.25 -13.99 -12.71
C GLU A 13 10.23 -12.85 -12.76
N TRP A 14 10.21 -12.10 -13.87
CA TRP A 14 9.23 -11.04 -14.08
C TRP A 14 7.81 -11.60 -14.19
N GLU A 15 7.62 -12.66 -14.97
CA GLU A 15 6.30 -13.29 -15.15
C GLU A 15 5.75 -13.84 -13.83
N ALA A 16 6.60 -14.51 -13.05
CA ALA A 16 6.24 -15.01 -11.72
C ALA A 16 5.82 -13.87 -10.78
N ALA A 17 6.60 -12.79 -10.72
CA ALA A 17 6.28 -11.64 -9.87
C ALA A 17 5.00 -10.93 -10.33
N VAL A 18 4.82 -10.73 -11.64
CA VAL A 18 3.67 -10.03 -12.20
C VAL A 18 2.37 -10.82 -12.04
N ALA A 19 2.41 -12.15 -12.12
CA ALA A 19 1.25 -13.01 -11.84
C ALA A 19 0.71 -12.77 -10.43
N GLU A 20 1.59 -12.74 -9.42
CA GLU A 20 1.23 -12.45 -8.03
C GLU A 20 0.70 -11.02 -7.86
N LEU A 21 1.40 -10.03 -8.44
CA LEU A 21 1.01 -8.61 -8.37
C LEU A 21 -0.37 -8.37 -8.99
N LYS A 22 -0.65 -8.99 -10.13
CA LYS A 22 -1.95 -8.94 -10.80
C LYS A 22 -3.05 -9.46 -9.89
N GLY A 23 -2.83 -10.59 -9.22
CA GLY A 23 -3.80 -11.18 -8.29
C GLY A 23 -4.17 -10.26 -7.11
N LYS A 24 -3.33 -9.27 -6.78
CA LYS A 24 -3.59 -8.29 -5.71
C LYS A 24 -4.22 -6.98 -6.20
N ARG A 25 -4.49 -6.83 -7.50
CA ARG A 25 -5.03 -5.60 -8.07
C ARG A 25 -6.56 -5.64 -8.14
N LEU A 26 -7.21 -5.07 -7.13
CA LEU A 26 -8.67 -5.07 -7.00
C LEU A 26 -9.41 -4.32 -8.13
N ASN A 27 -8.77 -3.32 -8.76
CA ASN A 27 -9.39 -2.43 -9.76
C ASN A 27 -8.49 -2.27 -10.99
N ALA A 28 -8.09 -3.37 -11.64
CA ALA A 28 -7.36 -3.32 -12.90
C ALA A 28 -8.30 -2.92 -14.05
N PRO A 29 -8.19 -1.71 -14.65
CA PRO A 29 -9.15 -1.25 -15.66
C PRO A 29 -9.12 -2.06 -16.95
N ASP A 30 -8.06 -2.83 -17.20
CA ASP A 30 -7.86 -3.68 -18.37
C ASP A 30 -7.76 -5.17 -18.03
N GLY A 31 -8.06 -5.55 -16.79
CA GLY A 31 -8.12 -6.95 -16.34
C GLY A 31 -6.90 -7.77 -16.73
N GLU A 32 -7.11 -8.79 -17.56
CA GLU A 32 -6.07 -9.72 -18.01
C GLU A 32 -4.99 -9.05 -18.89
N ALA A 33 -5.34 -7.99 -19.63
CA ALA A 33 -4.40 -7.29 -20.53
C ALA A 33 -3.37 -6.43 -19.77
N MET A 34 -3.54 -6.27 -18.45
CA MET A 34 -2.72 -5.44 -17.58
C MET A 34 -1.24 -5.80 -17.61
N THR A 35 -0.91 -7.09 -17.64
CA THR A 35 0.48 -7.55 -17.66
C THR A 35 1.20 -7.08 -18.93
N GLY A 36 0.52 -7.13 -20.08
CA GLY A 36 1.03 -6.61 -21.34
C GLY A 36 1.28 -5.10 -21.31
N ARG A 37 0.44 -4.33 -20.62
CA ARG A 37 0.70 -2.89 -20.42
C ARG A 37 1.87 -2.67 -19.46
N TRP A 38 1.93 -3.38 -18.33
CA TRP A 38 3.04 -3.27 -17.40
C TRP A 38 4.39 -3.59 -18.06
N ALA A 39 4.43 -4.57 -18.97
CA ALA A 39 5.63 -4.89 -19.74
C ALA A 39 6.14 -3.70 -20.59
N ARG A 40 5.23 -2.82 -21.06
CA ARG A 40 5.55 -1.66 -21.92
C ARG A 40 5.77 -0.36 -21.15
N GLU A 41 5.04 -0.18 -20.05
CA GLU A 41 4.90 1.12 -19.38
C GLU A 41 5.37 1.11 -17.92
N CYS A 42 5.75 -0.05 -17.38
CA CYS A 42 6.17 -0.20 -15.99
C CYS A 42 7.53 -0.90 -15.89
N ARG A 43 8.13 -0.80 -14.71
CA ARG A 43 9.37 -1.49 -14.35
C ARG A 43 9.11 -2.32 -13.10
N VAL A 44 9.48 -3.60 -13.11
CA VAL A 44 9.41 -4.46 -11.92
C VAL A 44 10.78 -4.51 -11.29
N LEU A 45 10.89 -4.01 -10.06
CA LEU A 45 12.15 -3.93 -9.33
C LEU A 45 12.19 -4.97 -8.21
N ARG A 46 13.27 -5.75 -8.17
CA ARG A 46 13.61 -6.63 -7.06
C ARG A 46 14.46 -5.86 -6.06
N LEU A 47 14.04 -5.93 -4.80
CA LEU A 47 14.77 -5.38 -3.65
C LEU A 47 15.38 -6.54 -2.87
N GLU A 48 16.70 -6.61 -2.85
CA GLU A 48 17.43 -7.60 -2.05
C GLU A 48 18.04 -6.90 -0.83
N PRO A 49 17.85 -7.41 0.39
CA PRO A 49 18.51 -6.86 1.56
C PRO A 49 20.03 -6.88 1.38
N ALA A 50 20.67 -5.72 1.42
CA ALA A 50 22.13 -5.59 1.29
C ALA A 50 22.85 -5.74 2.66
N GLY A 51 22.18 -6.33 3.64
CA GLY A 51 22.67 -6.47 5.00
C GLY A 51 21.53 -6.55 6.02
N VAL A 52 21.90 -6.65 7.29
CA VAL A 52 20.96 -6.73 8.41
C VAL A 52 20.41 -5.34 8.70
N SER A 53 19.09 -5.21 8.83
CA SER A 53 18.47 -3.97 9.32
C SER A 53 18.72 -3.83 10.82
N GLY A 54 19.09 -2.62 11.26
CA GLY A 54 19.12 -2.28 12.68
C GLY A 54 17.71 -2.25 13.30
N PRO A 55 17.60 -2.04 14.62
CA PRO A 55 16.32 -1.92 15.29
C PRO A 55 15.49 -0.78 14.70
N LEU A 56 14.21 -1.03 14.45
CA LEU A 56 13.26 0.02 14.06
C LEU A 56 12.91 0.87 15.30
N PRO A 57 12.53 2.14 15.10
CA PRO A 57 11.98 2.95 16.18
C PRO A 57 10.72 2.29 16.75
N ASP A 58 10.53 2.41 18.05
CA ASP A 58 9.42 1.84 18.84
C ASP A 58 8.21 2.79 18.97
N GLY A 59 8.34 4.03 18.47
CA GLY A 59 7.25 4.99 18.40
C GLY A 59 6.17 4.66 17.36
N SER A 60 5.16 5.52 17.24
CA SER A 60 3.98 5.27 16.42
C SER A 60 4.25 5.04 14.92
N LEU A 61 5.37 5.54 14.38
CA LEU A 61 5.73 5.57 12.95
C LEU A 61 4.60 6.10 12.02
N ALA A 62 3.57 6.73 12.59
CA ALA A 62 2.41 7.19 11.88
C ALA A 62 2.71 8.58 11.31
N GLU A 63 2.74 8.66 9.98
CA GLU A 63 2.81 9.93 9.27
C GLU A 63 1.39 10.44 8.98
N ALA A 64 1.18 11.76 9.05
CA ALA A 64 -0.09 12.32 8.64
C ALA A 64 -0.27 12.14 7.12
N PRO A 65 -1.50 11.87 6.62
CA PRO A 65 -1.73 11.86 5.18
C PRO A 65 -1.32 13.20 4.56
N LEU A 66 -0.71 13.14 3.37
CA LEU A 66 -0.36 14.36 2.63
C LEU A 66 -1.61 15.24 2.44
N PRO A 67 -1.47 16.59 2.44
CA PRO A 67 -2.59 17.48 2.19
C PRO A 67 -3.22 17.18 0.83
N SER A 68 -4.51 16.85 0.85
CA SER A 68 -5.30 16.55 -0.34
C SER A 68 -6.75 16.93 -0.07
N PRO A 69 -7.49 17.43 -1.06
CA PRO A 69 -8.93 17.63 -0.93
C PRO A 69 -9.67 16.30 -0.69
N ALA A 70 -9.06 15.16 -1.01
CA ALA A 70 -9.61 13.83 -0.73
C ALA A 70 -9.34 13.35 0.70
N THR A 71 -8.59 14.11 1.52
CA THR A 71 -8.34 13.74 2.92
C THR A 71 -9.62 13.96 3.74
N THR A 72 -10.35 12.86 3.95
CA THR A 72 -11.58 12.83 4.77
C THR A 72 -11.30 12.76 6.28
N ARG A 73 -10.02 12.74 6.66
CA ARG A 73 -9.59 12.75 8.06
C ARG A 73 -9.87 14.12 8.69
N GLN A 74 -11.09 14.29 9.15
CA GLN A 74 -11.54 15.45 9.89
C GLN A 74 -11.31 15.25 11.40
N PRO A 75 -11.27 16.33 12.21
CA PRO A 75 -11.30 16.20 13.65
C PRO A 75 -12.46 15.30 14.10
N ILE A 76 -12.27 14.59 15.21
CA ILE A 76 -13.34 13.80 15.82
C ILE A 76 -14.57 14.70 15.98
N PRO A 77 -15.74 14.34 15.42
CA PRO A 77 -16.92 15.17 15.52
C PRO A 77 -17.22 15.47 17.00
N ALA A 78 -17.52 16.73 17.33
CA ALA A 78 -17.71 17.17 18.72
C ALA A 78 -18.79 16.38 19.47
N GLY A 79 -19.77 15.83 18.76
CA GLY A 79 -20.82 14.97 19.32
C GLY A 79 -20.41 13.51 19.56
N LEU A 80 -19.36 13.01 18.89
CA LEU A 80 -19.01 11.60 18.88
C LEU A 80 -18.67 11.04 20.28
N PRO A 81 -17.90 11.73 21.14
CA PRO A 81 -17.65 11.24 22.49
C PRO A 81 -18.94 11.09 23.31
N ARG A 82 -19.90 12.03 23.16
CA ARG A 82 -21.19 11.94 23.87
C ARG A 82 -22.05 10.80 23.31
N LEU A 83 -21.98 10.50 22.02
CA LEU A 83 -22.74 9.41 21.40
C LEU A 83 -22.20 8.03 21.78
N LEU A 84 -20.87 7.85 21.78
CA LEU A 84 -20.23 6.58 22.11
C LEU A 84 -20.27 6.28 23.62
N PHE A 85 -20.21 7.30 24.47
CA PHE A 85 -20.04 7.13 25.92
C PHE A 85 -21.25 7.56 26.78
N ARG A 86 -22.33 8.11 26.20
CA ARG A 86 -23.58 8.27 26.98
C ARG A 86 -24.21 6.91 27.21
N LYS A 87 -24.05 6.39 28.42
CA LYS A 87 -24.86 5.31 29.00
C LYS A 87 -26.34 5.49 28.62
N ARG A 88 -26.93 4.47 27.98
CA ARG A 88 -28.39 4.28 27.96
C ARG A 88 -28.90 4.41 29.39
N ARG A 89 -29.66 5.46 29.71
CA ARG A 89 -30.47 5.48 30.94
C ARG A 89 -31.48 4.35 30.80
N ARG A 90 -31.31 3.27 31.57
CA ARG A 90 -32.38 2.29 31.81
C ARG A 90 -33.57 3.04 32.39
N ARG A 91 -34.68 3.04 31.66
CA ARG A 91 -36.04 3.11 32.20
C ARG A 91 -36.85 2.06 31.46
#